data_AF-A0A2N8MD03-F1
#
_entry.id   AF-A0A2N8MD03-F1
#
_cell.length_a   1.000
_cell.length_b   1.000
_cell.length_c   1.000
_cell.angle_alpha   90.00
_cell.angle_beta   90.00
_cell.angle_gamma   90.00
#
_symmetry.space_group_name_H-M   'P 1'
#
loop_
_entity.id
_entity.type
_entity.pdbx_description
1 polymer ?
#
loop_
_entity_poly.entity_id
_entity_poly.type
_entity_poly.pdbx_seq_one_letter_code
_entity_poly.pdbx_strand_id
1 'polypeptide(L)'
;MEFNHAVELGKPWLVFFIHKDHPVVIEDVETGPGATKLQALKDRIGEARVAAFFKSPEDIRSNVVEALVRLAKELEAVEAGTAAANAAAKPHRKTSIPAPPEPYIAHPYTLLQLRDLVGRQAELNALTDWVANSASPAFDVRVFCFVAISGMGKSALTWKWFNQIAPNEMKPLAGRLWWSFYESDASFENFLNRALATARKRCAPCPGPSGRRSSCSASTKSPIYSSSTVWNAF
;
A
#
# COMPACT_ATOMS: atom_id res chain seq x y z
N MET A 1 14.65 10.40 -20.11
CA MET A 1 15.25 10.02 -18.80
C MET A 1 14.31 10.47 -17.71
N GLU A 2 14.01 9.60 -16.74
CA GLU A 2 13.11 9.90 -15.61
C GLU A 2 13.56 11.14 -14.81
N PHE A 3 14.88 11.34 -14.70
CA PHE A 3 15.48 12.53 -14.12
C PHE A 3 14.98 13.84 -14.76
N ASN A 4 14.97 13.93 -16.10
CA ASN A 4 14.53 15.15 -16.79
C ASN A 4 13.04 15.43 -16.51
N HIS A 5 12.24 14.36 -16.45
CA HIS A 5 10.83 14.47 -16.15
C HIS A 5 10.58 14.93 -14.70
N ALA A 6 11.38 14.47 -13.74
CA ALA A 6 11.30 14.95 -12.36
C ALA A 6 11.65 16.45 -12.24
N VAL A 7 12.63 16.92 -13.00
CA VAL A 7 13.00 18.34 -13.11
C VAL A 7 11.86 19.17 -13.70
N GLU A 8 11.28 18.72 -14.81
CA GLU A 8 10.15 19.39 -15.47
C GLU A 8 8.93 19.55 -14.55
N LEU A 9 8.67 18.56 -13.69
CA LEU A 9 7.58 18.58 -12.72
C LEU A 9 7.86 19.40 -11.46
N GLY A 10 9.07 19.99 -11.33
CA GLY A 10 9.46 20.76 -10.15
C GLY A 10 9.45 19.93 -8.86
N LYS A 11 9.56 18.60 -8.96
CA LYS A 11 9.50 17.73 -7.78
C LYS A 11 10.80 17.79 -6.99
N PRO A 12 10.73 17.80 -5.65
CA PRO A 12 11.92 17.65 -4.85
C PRO A 12 12.53 16.26 -5.08
N TRP A 13 13.85 16.24 -5.14
CA TRP A 13 14.66 15.07 -5.44
C TRP A 13 15.87 15.03 -4.52
N LEU A 14 16.32 13.81 -4.23
CA LEU A 14 17.48 13.54 -3.39
C LEU A 14 18.41 12.61 -4.15
N VAL A 15 19.67 13.00 -4.28
CA VAL A 15 20.70 12.22 -4.98
C VAL A 15 21.75 11.78 -3.97
N PHE A 16 22.10 10.49 -3.98
CA PHE A 16 23.14 9.93 -3.15
C PHE A 16 24.25 9.37 -4.03
N PHE A 17 25.50 9.75 -3.75
CA PHE A 17 26.65 9.24 -4.48
C PHE A 17 27.44 8.24 -3.64
N ILE A 18 27.94 7.20 -4.28
CA ILE A 18 28.88 6.27 -3.65
C ILE A 18 30.20 7.00 -3.42
N HIS A 19 30.72 6.95 -2.20
CA HIS A 19 32.03 7.52 -1.87
C HIS A 19 33.15 6.69 -2.51
N LYS A 20 34.29 7.33 -2.81
CA LYS A 20 35.48 6.66 -3.38
C LYS A 20 36.06 5.52 -2.51
N ASP A 21 35.67 5.48 -1.24
CA ASP A 21 36.18 4.51 -0.25
C ASP A 21 35.26 3.28 -0.16
N HIS A 22 34.13 3.28 -0.87
CA HIS A 22 33.22 2.14 -0.89
C HIS A 22 33.82 1.01 -1.75
N PRO A 23 33.87 -0.23 -1.26
CA PRO A 23 34.34 -1.36 -2.06
C PRO A 23 33.33 -1.65 -3.18
N VAL A 24 33.76 -1.50 -4.44
CA VAL A 24 32.97 -1.81 -5.64
C VAL A 24 33.68 -2.92 -6.41
N VAL A 25 32.93 -3.91 -6.92
CA VAL A 25 33.48 -4.96 -7.77
C VAL A 25 33.72 -4.39 -9.16
N ILE A 26 34.82 -4.78 -9.82
CA ILE A 26 35.18 -4.27 -11.16
C ILE A 26 34.07 -4.55 -12.18
N GLU A 27 33.33 -5.65 -12.03
CA GLU A 27 32.19 -6.00 -12.86
C GLU A 27 30.99 -5.03 -12.72
N ASP A 28 30.87 -4.35 -11.59
CA ASP A 28 29.84 -3.33 -11.35
C ASP A 28 30.22 -1.95 -11.93
N VAL A 29 31.46 -1.82 -12.43
CA VAL A 29 31.96 -0.57 -13.02
C VAL A 29 31.68 -0.59 -14.52
N GLU A 30 30.72 0.23 -14.93
CA GLU A 30 30.44 0.47 -16.35
C GLU A 30 31.71 1.01 -17.04
N THR A 31 32.27 0.23 -17.96
CA THR A 31 33.42 0.61 -18.78
C THR A 31 32.99 0.75 -20.25
N GLY A 32 33.40 1.84 -20.92
CA GLY A 32 33.05 2.12 -22.31
C GLY A 32 32.12 3.34 -22.50
N PRO A 33 31.32 3.41 -23.58
CA PRO A 33 30.49 4.58 -23.90
C PRO A 33 29.45 4.95 -22.83
N GLY A 34 29.01 3.96 -22.04
CA GLY A 34 28.13 4.15 -20.89
C GLY A 34 28.79 4.97 -19.77
N ALA A 35 30.10 4.78 -19.56
CA ALA A 35 30.87 5.51 -18.54
C ALA A 35 30.91 7.01 -18.82
N THR A 36 31.07 7.41 -20.09
CA THR A 36 31.06 8.82 -20.51
C THR A 36 29.70 9.47 -20.25
N LYS A 37 28.60 8.76 -20.53
CA LYS A 37 27.24 9.25 -20.26
C LYS A 37 26.97 9.35 -18.76
N LEU A 38 27.44 8.38 -17.99
CA LEU A 38 27.32 8.38 -16.52
C LEU A 38 28.12 9.53 -15.91
N GLN A 39 29.32 9.82 -16.42
CA GLN A 39 30.14 10.95 -15.97
C GLN A 39 29.46 12.28 -16.28
N ALA A 40 28.97 12.47 -17.52
CA ALA A 40 28.22 13.68 -17.88
C ALA A 40 26.95 13.87 -17.03
N LEU A 41 26.28 12.76 -16.67
CA LEU A 41 25.13 12.81 -15.76
C LEU A 41 25.57 13.18 -14.33
N LYS A 42 26.67 12.61 -13.81
CA LYS A 42 27.22 12.94 -12.50
C LYS A 42 27.62 14.41 -12.41
N ASP A 43 28.27 14.95 -13.44
CA ASP A 43 28.68 16.36 -13.48
C ASP A 43 27.44 17.27 -13.46
N ARG A 44 26.43 16.97 -14.29
CA ARG A 44 25.16 17.70 -14.34
C ARG A 44 24.37 17.62 -13.02
N ILE A 45 24.44 16.49 -12.32
CA ILE A 45 23.74 16.29 -11.04
C ILE A 45 24.53 16.87 -9.87
N GLY A 46 25.86 16.86 -9.93
CA GLY A 46 26.74 17.40 -8.90
C GLY A 46 26.57 18.92 -8.72
N GLU A 47 26.15 19.62 -9.78
CA GLU A 47 25.72 21.02 -9.73
C GLU A 47 24.33 21.21 -9.08
N ALA A 48 23.54 20.14 -8.98
CA ALA A 48 22.22 20.11 -8.35
C ALA A 48 22.29 19.55 -6.92
N ARG A 49 21.11 19.41 -6.28
CA ARG A 49 20.98 19.05 -4.86
C ARG A 49 21.45 17.62 -4.56
N VAL A 50 22.74 17.43 -4.32
CA VAL A 50 23.32 16.19 -3.78
C VAL A 50 23.00 16.11 -2.28
N ALA A 51 22.35 15.02 -1.88
CA ALA A 51 21.92 14.81 -0.50
C ALA A 51 23.06 14.37 0.40
N ALA A 52 23.86 13.36 -0.02
CA ALA A 52 25.05 12.89 0.69
C ALA A 52 25.91 11.96 -0.18
N PHE A 53 27.15 11.73 0.27
CA PHE A 53 28.00 10.63 -0.19
C PHE A 53 28.03 9.53 0.88
N PHE A 54 28.01 8.26 0.51
CA PHE A 54 28.00 7.15 1.46
C PHE A 54 29.10 6.12 1.23
N LYS A 55 29.61 5.53 2.32
CA LYS A 55 30.69 4.53 2.33
C LYS A 55 30.22 3.11 2.58
N SER A 56 28.99 2.93 3.08
CA SER A 56 28.41 1.60 3.37
C SER A 56 26.88 1.60 3.28
N PRO A 57 26.24 0.41 3.26
CA PRO A 57 24.79 0.28 3.33
C PRO A 57 24.17 0.85 4.63
N GLU A 58 24.90 0.85 5.74
CA GLU A 58 24.48 1.45 7.01
C GLU A 58 24.50 2.98 6.93
N ASP A 59 25.53 3.51 6.29
CA ASP A 59 25.75 4.94 6.10
C ASP A 59 24.68 5.53 5.17
N ILE A 60 24.35 4.86 4.05
CA ILE A 60 23.27 5.32 3.17
C ILE A 60 21.91 5.34 3.90
N ARG A 61 21.61 4.36 4.77
CA ARG A 61 20.36 4.37 5.55
C ARG A 61 20.24 5.61 6.41
N SER A 62 21.31 5.97 7.11
CA SER A 62 21.34 7.17 7.97
C SER A 62 21.19 8.45 7.16
N ASN A 63 21.94 8.56 6.05
CA ASN A 63 21.87 9.70 5.14
C ASN A 63 20.50 9.87 4.48
N VAL A 64 19.82 8.77 4.14
CA VAL A 64 18.47 8.81 3.56
C VAL A 64 17.47 9.33 4.59
N VAL A 65 17.49 8.82 5.82
CA VAL A 65 16.60 9.28 6.89
C VAL A 65 16.81 10.77 7.16
N GLU A 66 18.06 11.21 7.31
CA GLU A 66 18.39 12.62 7.55
C GLU A 66 17.90 13.53 6.39
N ALA A 67 18.19 13.14 5.15
CA ALA A 67 17.79 13.90 3.98
C ALA A 67 16.26 13.99 3.83
N LEU A 68 15.53 12.92 4.15
CA LEU A 68 14.07 12.91 4.15
C LEU A 68 13.49 13.82 5.25
N VAL A 69 14.05 13.78 6.47
CA VAL A 69 13.62 14.66 7.57
C VAL A 69 13.86 16.12 7.22
N ARG A 70 15.00 16.46 6.60
CA ARG A 70 15.30 17.82 6.13
C ARG A 70 14.31 18.26 5.05
N LEU A 71 14.07 17.40 4.06
CA LEU A 71 13.14 17.71 2.97
C LEU A 71 11.71 17.91 3.49
N ALA A 72 11.25 17.08 4.43
CA ALA A 72 9.95 17.24 5.07
C ALA A 72 9.82 18.62 5.74
N LYS A 73 10.83 19.05 6.50
CA LYS A 73 10.85 20.38 7.13
C LYS A 73 10.80 21.52 6.12
N GLU A 74 11.52 21.41 5.00
CA GLU A 74 11.51 22.44 3.95
C GLU A 74 10.15 22.53 3.25
N LEU A 75 9.53 21.39 2.96
CA LEU A 75 8.18 21.36 2.40
C LEU A 75 7.16 21.94 3.39
N GLU A 76 7.26 21.58 4.67
CA GLU A 76 6.42 22.15 5.73
C GLU A 76 6.62 23.67 5.89
N ALA A 77 7.85 24.17 5.75
CA ALA A 77 8.16 25.60 5.81
C ALA A 77 7.60 26.39 4.62
N VAL A 78 7.61 25.80 3.41
CA VAL A 78 6.98 26.36 2.21
C VAL A 78 5.45 26.32 2.33
N GLU A 79 4.90 25.27 2.95
CA GLU A 79 3.46 25.14 3.22
C GLU A 79 2.95 26.08 4.32
N ALA A 80 3.78 26.43 5.31
CA ALA A 80 3.42 27.39 6.37
C ALA A 80 3.10 28.80 5.83
N GLY A 81 3.67 29.18 4.69
CA GLY A 81 3.32 30.42 3.96
C GLY A 81 2.04 30.33 3.12
N THR A 82 1.50 29.13 2.89
CA THR A 82 0.30 28.86 2.06
C THR A 82 -0.81 28.14 2.84
N ALA A 83 -0.72 28.17 4.18
CA ALA A 83 -1.44 27.30 5.12
C ALA A 83 -2.98 27.49 5.16
N ALA A 84 -3.55 28.51 4.51
CA ALA A 84 -5.00 28.66 4.43
C ALA A 84 -5.66 27.78 3.35
N ALA A 85 -4.92 27.32 2.33
CA ALA A 85 -5.50 26.57 1.19
C ALA A 85 -5.23 25.05 1.24
N ASN A 86 -4.14 24.60 1.86
CA ASN A 86 -3.67 23.21 1.75
C ASN A 86 -4.07 22.27 2.91
N ALA A 87 -5.02 22.67 3.76
CA ALA A 87 -5.58 21.80 4.80
C ALA A 87 -6.31 20.54 4.26
N ALA A 88 -6.36 20.32 2.94
CA ALA A 88 -6.95 19.15 2.31
C ALA A 88 -5.96 18.01 1.97
N ALA A 89 -4.64 18.21 2.04
CA ALA A 89 -3.67 17.29 1.41
C ALA A 89 -2.62 16.64 2.35
N LYS A 90 -2.91 16.42 3.63
CA LYS A 90 -2.11 15.49 4.46
C LYS A 90 -2.61 14.05 4.28
N PRO A 91 -1.83 13.10 3.73
CA PRO A 91 -2.25 11.70 3.60
C PRO A 91 -2.08 10.90 4.91
N HIS A 92 -2.05 11.57 6.06
CA HIS A 92 -2.18 10.95 7.38
C HIS A 92 -3.42 11.50 8.07
N ARG A 93 -4.59 11.27 7.47
CA ARG A 93 -5.84 11.42 8.21
C ARG A 93 -6.26 10.05 8.65
N LYS A 94 -6.17 9.80 9.95
CA LYS A 94 -6.87 8.75 10.69
C LYS A 94 -8.28 8.63 10.11
N THR A 95 -8.47 7.76 9.12
CA THR A 95 -9.76 7.60 8.49
C THR A 95 -10.66 6.98 9.54
N SER A 96 -11.76 7.67 9.83
CA SER A 96 -12.84 7.09 10.60
C SER A 96 -13.23 5.80 9.89
N ILE A 97 -13.24 4.68 10.61
CA ILE A 97 -13.57 3.38 10.02
C ILE A 97 -15.00 3.49 9.47
N PRO A 98 -15.24 3.28 8.17
CA PRO A 98 -16.56 3.41 7.57
C PRO A 98 -17.51 2.34 8.11
N ALA A 99 -18.82 2.55 7.90
CA ALA A 99 -19.81 1.54 8.28
C ALA A 99 -19.87 0.45 7.19
N PRO A 100 -19.93 -0.85 7.55
CA PRO A 100 -20.15 -1.90 6.56
C PRO A 100 -21.42 -1.63 5.72
N PRO A 101 -21.44 -1.94 4.40
CA PRO A 101 -20.45 -2.72 3.63
C PRO A 101 -19.36 -1.87 2.94
N GLU A 102 -19.25 -0.58 3.26
CA GLU A 102 -18.28 0.32 2.65
C GLU A 102 -16.83 -0.14 2.96
N PRO A 103 -15.92 -0.13 1.96
CA PRO A 103 -14.56 -0.61 2.15
C PRO A 103 -13.76 0.35 3.04
N TYR A 104 -13.03 -0.20 4.01
CA TYR A 104 -12.02 0.56 4.74
C TYR A 104 -10.70 0.52 3.99
N ILE A 105 -10.31 1.65 3.40
CA ILE A 105 -9.05 1.82 2.67
C ILE A 105 -8.14 2.69 3.53
N ALA A 106 -7.17 2.07 4.20
CA ALA A 106 -6.20 2.80 5.01
C ALA A 106 -5.21 3.57 4.12
N HIS A 107 -4.71 2.91 3.07
CA HIS A 107 -3.68 3.44 2.18
C HIS A 107 -4.10 3.23 0.71
N PRO A 108 -4.64 4.26 0.03
CA PRO A 108 -5.11 4.15 -1.34
C PRO A 108 -3.99 3.76 -2.31
N TYR A 109 -4.27 2.83 -3.23
CA TYR A 109 -3.34 2.51 -4.31
C TYR A 109 -3.55 3.47 -5.49
N THR A 110 -2.56 4.33 -5.75
CA THR A 110 -2.69 5.47 -6.69
C THR A 110 -2.31 5.14 -8.13
N LEU A 111 -1.51 4.09 -8.39
CA LEU A 111 -0.98 3.81 -9.73
C LEU A 111 -2.08 3.47 -10.77
N LEU A 112 -3.15 2.80 -10.34
CA LEU A 112 -4.29 2.48 -11.22
C LEU A 112 -5.27 3.65 -11.43
N GLN A 113 -5.08 4.80 -10.76
CA GLN A 113 -5.91 5.98 -11.03
C GLN A 113 -5.58 6.61 -12.39
N LEU A 114 -4.40 6.31 -12.95
CA LEU A 114 -3.92 6.90 -14.20
C LEU A 114 -4.16 6.02 -15.44
N ARG A 115 -4.24 4.69 -15.28
CA ARG A 115 -4.48 3.72 -16.36
C ARG A 115 -5.20 2.50 -15.82
N ASP A 116 -6.14 1.94 -16.58
CA ASP A 116 -6.83 0.70 -16.20
C ASP A 116 -5.92 -0.54 -16.36
N LEU A 117 -6.23 -1.60 -15.63
CA LEU A 117 -5.58 -2.91 -15.77
C LEU A 117 -6.08 -3.60 -17.06
N VAL A 118 -5.16 -3.91 -17.95
CA VAL A 118 -5.41 -4.63 -19.21
C VAL A 118 -5.02 -6.10 -19.07
N GLY A 119 -5.90 -7.00 -19.54
CA GLY A 119 -5.69 -8.44 -19.48
C GLY A 119 -5.84 -9.02 -18.07
N ARG A 120 -5.23 -10.19 -17.84
CA ARG A 120 -5.20 -10.90 -16.55
C ARG A 120 -6.55 -11.37 -16.00
N GLN A 121 -7.47 -11.69 -16.91
CA GLN A 121 -8.80 -12.18 -16.55
C GLN A 121 -8.74 -13.52 -15.83
N ALA A 122 -7.81 -14.41 -16.19
CA ALA A 122 -7.64 -15.70 -15.53
C ALA A 122 -7.35 -15.55 -14.03
N GLU A 123 -6.56 -14.54 -13.66
CA GLU A 123 -6.19 -14.30 -12.27
C GLU A 123 -7.29 -13.56 -11.50
N LEU A 124 -8.03 -12.67 -12.16
CA LEU A 124 -9.25 -12.08 -11.59
C LEU A 124 -10.33 -13.16 -11.34
N ASN A 125 -10.43 -14.14 -12.24
CA ASN A 125 -11.32 -15.28 -12.06
C ASN A 125 -10.87 -16.15 -10.89
N ALA A 126 -9.57 -16.44 -10.75
CA ALA A 126 -9.06 -17.19 -9.61
C ALA A 126 -9.35 -16.52 -8.25
N LEU A 127 -9.23 -15.19 -8.17
CA LEU A 127 -9.61 -14.42 -6.97
C LEU A 127 -11.12 -14.49 -6.70
N THR A 128 -11.93 -14.51 -7.75
CA THR A 128 -13.40 -14.61 -7.64
C THR A 128 -13.83 -16.01 -7.23
N ASP A 129 -13.25 -17.04 -7.83
CA ASP A 129 -13.49 -18.44 -7.48
C ASP A 129 -13.13 -18.73 -6.02
N TRP A 130 -12.03 -18.14 -5.54
CA TRP A 130 -11.61 -18.23 -4.14
C TRP A 130 -12.67 -17.74 -3.15
N VAL A 131 -13.48 -16.73 -3.49
CA VAL A 131 -14.43 -16.14 -2.53
C VAL A 131 -15.90 -16.47 -2.80
N ALA A 132 -16.26 -16.83 -4.03
CA ALA A 132 -17.65 -16.94 -4.47
C ALA A 132 -18.02 -18.33 -4.98
N ASN A 133 -17.06 -19.13 -5.44
CA ASN A 133 -17.35 -20.41 -6.07
C ASN A 133 -17.21 -21.57 -5.08
N SER A 134 -18.32 -21.99 -4.46
CA SER A 134 -18.34 -23.10 -3.50
C SER A 134 -17.90 -24.46 -4.05
N ALA A 135 -17.85 -24.62 -5.38
CA ALA A 135 -17.33 -25.83 -6.02
C ALA A 135 -15.81 -25.79 -6.24
N SER A 136 -15.18 -24.62 -6.09
CA SER A 136 -13.73 -24.46 -6.18
C SER A 136 -13.05 -25.00 -4.93
N PRO A 137 -11.96 -25.80 -5.06
CA PRO A 137 -11.13 -26.19 -3.92
C PRO A 137 -10.56 -24.98 -3.14
N ALA A 138 -10.49 -23.81 -3.79
CA ALA A 138 -10.03 -22.59 -3.15
C ALA A 138 -11.06 -22.01 -2.17
N PHE A 139 -12.35 -22.32 -2.29
CA PHE A 139 -13.41 -21.65 -1.50
C PHE A 139 -13.27 -21.83 0.01
N ASP A 140 -12.74 -22.97 0.46
CA ASP A 140 -12.53 -23.23 1.89
C ASP A 140 -11.28 -22.54 2.46
N VAL A 141 -10.40 -22.03 1.58
CA VAL A 141 -9.14 -21.39 1.96
C VAL A 141 -9.39 -20.01 2.55
N ARG A 142 -8.84 -19.74 3.74
CA ARG A 142 -8.98 -18.44 4.43
C ARG A 142 -8.00 -17.37 3.97
N VAL A 143 -6.83 -17.78 3.48
CA VAL A 143 -5.74 -16.90 3.08
C VAL A 143 -5.30 -17.26 1.67
N PHE A 144 -5.43 -16.32 0.75
CA PHE A 144 -4.96 -16.47 -0.62
C PHE A 144 -3.76 -15.56 -0.86
N CYS A 145 -2.64 -16.13 -1.30
CA CYS A 145 -1.39 -15.41 -1.53
C CYS A 145 -1.12 -15.32 -3.03
N PHE A 146 -0.91 -14.11 -3.53
CA PHE A 146 -0.55 -13.87 -4.93
C PHE A 146 0.96 -13.67 -5.05
N VAL A 147 1.68 -14.69 -5.52
CA VAL A 147 3.15 -14.67 -5.63
C VAL A 147 3.58 -14.38 -7.06
N ALA A 148 4.42 -13.36 -7.24
CA ALA A 148 5.05 -13.03 -8.51
C ALA A 148 6.26 -12.12 -8.26
N ILE A 149 7.11 -11.96 -9.28
CA ILE A 149 8.25 -11.03 -9.26
C ILE A 149 7.77 -9.59 -8.99
N SER A 150 8.65 -8.76 -8.41
CA SER A 150 8.38 -7.33 -8.22
C SER A 150 8.03 -6.65 -9.55
N GLY A 151 7.19 -5.61 -9.50
CA GLY A 151 6.77 -4.86 -10.70
C GLY A 151 5.73 -5.55 -11.60
N MET A 152 5.39 -6.83 -11.39
CA MET A 152 4.42 -7.58 -12.21
C MET A 152 2.94 -7.18 -12.01
N GLY A 153 2.66 -6.08 -11.32
CA GLY A 153 1.30 -5.56 -11.17
C GLY A 153 0.38 -6.32 -10.20
N LYS A 154 0.93 -7.08 -9.24
CA LYS A 154 0.13 -7.82 -8.22
C LYS A 154 -0.83 -6.91 -7.45
N SER A 155 -0.34 -5.76 -6.99
CA SER A 155 -1.17 -4.78 -6.27
C SER A 155 -2.21 -4.14 -7.17
N ALA A 156 -1.89 -3.91 -8.46
CA ALA A 156 -2.85 -3.40 -9.42
C ALA A 156 -4.00 -4.41 -9.66
N LEU A 157 -3.66 -5.68 -9.89
CA LEU A 157 -4.63 -6.76 -10.05
C LEU A 157 -5.58 -6.86 -8.84
N THR A 158 -5.00 -6.95 -7.64
CA THR A 158 -5.78 -7.08 -6.39
C THR A 158 -6.57 -5.82 -6.06
N TRP A 159 -6.08 -4.63 -6.39
CA TRP A 159 -6.80 -3.36 -6.22
C TRP A 159 -8.01 -3.25 -7.14
N LYS A 160 -7.88 -3.63 -8.41
CA LYS A 160 -9.00 -3.67 -9.36
C LYS A 160 -10.07 -4.64 -8.89
N TRP A 161 -9.67 -5.86 -8.55
CA TRP A 161 -10.57 -6.87 -8.02
C TRP A 161 -11.28 -6.37 -6.74
N PHE A 162 -10.51 -5.81 -5.81
CA PHE A 162 -11.02 -5.31 -4.53
C PHE A 162 -12.11 -4.25 -4.72
N ASN A 163 -11.91 -3.28 -5.61
CA ASN A 163 -12.85 -2.17 -5.77
C ASN A 163 -14.04 -2.50 -6.67
N GLN A 164 -13.81 -3.23 -7.77
CA GLN A 164 -14.80 -3.38 -8.86
C GLN A 164 -15.50 -4.74 -8.88
N ILE A 165 -14.82 -5.82 -8.49
CA ILE A 165 -15.33 -7.20 -8.65
C ILE A 165 -15.86 -7.74 -7.33
N ALA A 166 -15.07 -7.65 -6.26
CA ALA A 166 -15.41 -8.16 -4.94
C ALA A 166 -16.81 -7.73 -4.41
N PRO A 167 -17.30 -6.47 -4.56
CA PRO A 167 -18.62 -6.11 -4.04
C PRO A 167 -19.78 -6.74 -4.80
N ASN A 168 -19.55 -7.17 -6.05
CA ASN A 168 -20.58 -7.79 -6.88
C ASN A 168 -20.63 -9.31 -6.69
N GLU A 169 -19.48 -9.93 -6.47
CA GLU A 169 -19.30 -11.39 -6.39
C GLU A 169 -19.40 -11.94 -4.95
N MET A 170 -18.90 -11.20 -3.94
CA MET A 170 -18.97 -11.65 -2.55
C MET A 170 -20.33 -11.27 -1.95
N LYS A 171 -21.31 -12.19 -1.94
CA LYS A 171 -22.63 -11.95 -1.32
C LYS A 171 -22.95 -13.04 -0.29
N PRO A 172 -23.20 -12.69 1.00
CA PRO A 172 -23.19 -11.34 1.57
C PRO A 172 -21.78 -10.83 1.92
N LEU A 173 -21.43 -9.62 1.49
CA LEU A 173 -20.17 -8.97 1.85
C LEU A 173 -20.28 -8.30 3.23
N ALA A 174 -19.60 -8.88 4.23
CA ALA A 174 -19.61 -8.34 5.60
C ALA A 174 -18.75 -7.07 5.78
N GLY A 175 -17.82 -6.82 4.88
CA GLY A 175 -16.87 -5.71 4.92
C GLY A 175 -15.61 -6.04 4.14
N ARG A 176 -14.85 -5.01 3.77
CA ARG A 176 -13.58 -5.15 3.05
C ARG A 176 -12.56 -4.20 3.64
N LEU A 177 -11.33 -4.68 3.78
CA LEU A 177 -10.19 -3.92 4.28
C LEU A 177 -9.10 -3.91 3.22
N TRP A 178 -8.55 -2.75 2.93
CA TRP A 178 -7.33 -2.59 2.17
C TRP A 178 -6.23 -1.97 3.03
N TRP A 179 -5.07 -2.64 3.07
CA TRP A 179 -3.93 -2.25 3.87
C TRP A 179 -2.62 -2.43 3.10
N SER A 180 -1.65 -1.57 3.40
CA SER A 180 -0.29 -1.57 2.87
C SER A 180 0.67 -1.50 4.06
N PHE A 181 1.62 -2.43 4.14
CA PHE A 181 2.64 -2.45 5.20
C PHE A 181 3.84 -1.54 4.94
N TYR A 182 3.82 -0.77 3.84
CA TYR A 182 4.90 0.14 3.47
C TYR A 182 4.73 1.56 3.98
N GLU A 183 3.56 1.90 4.49
CA GLU A 183 3.28 3.26 4.96
C GLU A 183 3.77 3.46 6.41
N SER A 184 4.09 4.69 6.77
CA SER A 184 4.75 5.06 8.03
C SER A 184 3.92 4.74 9.29
N ASP A 185 2.59 4.63 9.17
CA ASP A 185 1.67 4.24 10.26
C ASP A 185 1.27 2.75 10.22
N ALA A 186 1.86 1.96 9.31
CA ALA A 186 1.50 0.58 9.06
C ALA A 186 2.10 -0.44 10.05
N SER A 187 2.09 -0.12 11.35
CA SER A 187 2.49 -1.08 12.39
C SER A 187 1.52 -2.27 12.43
N PHE A 188 2.03 -3.44 12.82
CA PHE A 188 1.19 -4.63 12.98
C PHE A 188 0.06 -4.43 14.00
N GLU A 189 0.33 -3.68 15.08
CA GLU A 189 -0.68 -3.32 16.07
C GLU A 189 -1.79 -2.45 15.48
N ASN A 190 -1.44 -1.44 14.68
CA ASN A 190 -2.42 -0.61 13.98
C ASN A 190 -3.24 -1.45 13.00
N PHE A 191 -2.59 -2.33 12.25
CA PHE A 191 -3.28 -3.26 11.37
C PHE A 191 -4.32 -4.09 12.15
N LEU A 192 -3.93 -4.73 13.25
CA LEU A 192 -4.83 -5.58 14.04
C LEU A 192 -6.01 -4.79 14.62
N ASN A 193 -5.73 -3.63 15.22
CA ASN A 193 -6.75 -2.77 15.79
C ASN A 193 -7.79 -2.37 14.74
N ARG A 194 -7.35 -2.02 13.53
CA ARG A 194 -8.22 -1.60 12.43
C ARG A 194 -8.96 -2.77 11.78
N ALA A 195 -8.31 -3.91 11.60
CA ALA A 195 -8.93 -5.12 11.07
C ALA A 195 -10.04 -5.63 12.00
N LEU A 196 -9.76 -5.71 13.31
CA LEU A 196 -10.75 -6.10 14.31
C LEU A 196 -11.90 -5.10 14.38
N ALA A 197 -11.63 -3.80 14.34
CA ALA A 197 -12.70 -2.80 14.37
C ALA A 197 -13.61 -2.86 13.12
N THR A 198 -13.03 -3.11 11.94
CA THR A 198 -13.79 -3.35 10.70
C THR A 198 -14.67 -4.59 10.83
N ALA A 199 -14.17 -5.66 11.45
CA ALA A 199 -14.92 -6.88 11.72
C ALA A 199 -15.96 -6.76 12.85
N ARG A 200 -15.75 -5.86 13.83
CA ARG A 200 -16.57 -5.71 15.06
C ARG A 200 -17.76 -4.78 14.94
N LYS A 201 -17.79 -3.82 14.00
CA LYS A 201 -18.98 -2.97 13.72
C LYS A 201 -20.25 -3.76 13.31
N ARG A 202 -20.15 -5.09 13.37
CA ARG A 202 -21.16 -6.14 13.21
C ARG A 202 -22.08 -6.37 14.42
N CYS A 203 -21.70 -5.99 15.63
CA CYS A 203 -22.59 -6.19 16.78
C CYS A 203 -23.71 -5.15 16.74
N ALA A 204 -24.86 -5.54 16.17
CA ALA A 204 -26.11 -4.83 16.39
C ALA A 204 -26.35 -4.70 17.91
N PRO A 205 -26.88 -3.58 18.41
CA PRO A 205 -27.26 -3.47 19.82
C PRO A 205 -28.26 -4.59 20.13
N CYS A 206 -27.95 -5.41 21.15
CA CYS A 206 -28.92 -6.37 21.69
C CYS A 206 -30.21 -5.62 22.04
N PRO A 207 -31.39 -6.07 21.60
CA PRO A 207 -32.64 -5.49 22.08
C PRO A 207 -32.67 -5.67 23.61
N GLY A 208 -32.83 -4.55 24.33
CA GLY A 208 -32.90 -4.53 25.79
C GLY A 208 -34.02 -5.45 26.32
N PRO A 209 -34.00 -5.78 27.61
CA PRO A 209 -34.85 -6.81 28.17
C PRO A 209 -36.30 -6.32 28.26
N SER A 210 -37.08 -6.53 27.21
CA SER A 210 -38.54 -6.50 27.31
C SER A 210 -39.03 -7.92 27.50
N GLY A 211 -39.64 -8.15 28.67
CA GLY A 211 -39.92 -9.48 29.17
C GLY A 211 -40.95 -10.24 28.33
N ARG A 212 -40.60 -11.48 27.99
CA ARG A 212 -41.41 -12.68 28.22
C ARG A 212 -40.56 -13.91 27.90
N ARG A 213 -40.48 -14.84 28.86
CA ARG A 213 -39.86 -16.15 28.66
C ARG A 213 -40.76 -16.97 27.72
N SER A 214 -40.26 -17.28 26.54
CA SER A 214 -40.71 -18.43 25.77
C SER A 214 -39.46 -19.18 25.30
N SER A 215 -39.36 -20.42 25.74
CA SER A 215 -38.28 -21.37 25.48
C SER A 215 -38.06 -21.58 23.97
N CYS A 216 -36.88 -21.24 23.47
CA CYS A 216 -36.38 -21.74 22.19
C CYS A 216 -35.33 -22.83 22.46
N SER A 217 -35.64 -24.03 22.02
CA SER A 217 -34.74 -25.19 22.00
C SER A 217 -33.47 -24.88 21.21
N ALA A 218 -32.32 -25.28 21.75
CA ALA A 218 -31.03 -25.23 21.08
C ALA A 218 -31.07 -26.05 19.77
N SER A 219 -31.04 -25.35 18.63
CA SER A 219 -30.68 -25.95 17.34
C SER A 219 -29.26 -25.52 17.01
N THR A 220 -28.35 -26.48 17.16
CA THR A 220 -26.93 -26.38 16.85
C THR A 220 -26.74 -26.27 15.34
N LYS A 221 -26.79 -25.06 14.80
CA LYS A 221 -26.20 -24.72 13.49
C LYS A 221 -25.42 -23.42 13.62
N SER A 222 -24.13 -23.57 13.88
CA SER A 222 -23.15 -22.48 13.88
C SER A 222 -23.19 -21.75 12.53
N PRO A 223 -23.45 -20.43 12.49
CA PRO A 223 -23.36 -19.68 11.26
C PRO A 223 -21.89 -19.57 10.84
N ILE A 224 -21.62 -19.96 9.61
CA ILE A 224 -20.31 -20.00 8.96
C ILE A 224 -19.72 -18.58 8.95
N TYR A 225 -18.67 -18.38 9.75
CA TYR A 225 -17.84 -17.18 9.72
C TYR A 225 -16.89 -17.27 8.52
N SER A 226 -17.26 -16.61 7.42
CA SER A 226 -16.33 -16.28 6.34
C SER A 226 -15.92 -14.82 6.49
N SER A 227 -14.70 -14.59 6.98
CA SER A 227 -14.00 -13.31 6.85
C SER A 227 -12.84 -13.53 5.87
N SER A 228 -13.11 -13.40 4.57
CA SER A 228 -12.04 -13.40 3.57
C SER A 228 -11.28 -12.09 3.70
N THR A 229 -10.09 -12.15 4.28
CA THR A 229 -9.19 -11.00 4.40
C THR A 229 -8.10 -11.17 3.35
N VAL A 230 -8.01 -10.22 2.42
CA VAL A 230 -6.93 -10.18 1.45
C VAL A 230 -5.71 -9.57 2.14
N TRP A 231 -4.65 -10.37 2.24
CA TRP A 231 -3.37 -9.93 2.78
C TRP A 231 -2.41 -9.70 1.62
N ASN A 232 -2.03 -8.45 1.39
CA ASN A 232 -0.83 -8.15 0.61
C ASN A 232 0.35 -8.11 1.59
N ALA A 233 1.02 -9.26 1.74
CA ALA A 233 2.40 -9.30 2.17
C ALA A 233 3.24 -9.41 0.88
N PHE A 234 4.20 -8.50 0.73
CA PHE A 234 5.28 -8.68 -0.24
C PHE A 234 6.40 -9.46 0.43
#